data_AF-A0A534B090-F1
#
_entry.id   AF-A0A534B090-F1
#
_cell.length_a   1.000
_cell.length_b   1.000
_cell.length_c   1.000
_cell.angle_alpha   90.00
_cell.angle_beta   90.00
_cell.angle_gamma   90.00
#
_symmetry.space_group_name_H-M   'P 1'
#
loop_
_entity.id
_entity.type
_entity.pdbx_description
1 polymer ?
#
loop_
_entity_poly.entity_id
_entity_poly.type
_entity_poly.pdbx_seq_one_letter_code
_entity_poly.pdbx_strand_id
1 'polypeptide(L)'
;MPRIEVNGRGYRLPEEPSVVVCVDGCEPDYIALAVAGGHMPWMKQVLAQGTEVVADCVIPSFTNPNNLSIVTGAPPAIHGICGNYLYDAENGVEVMMNDPKWLRAPTLLAALADAGCKVAVVTAKDKLRKLLGHRLRGICFSAEKADQASLEEHGIDGVLHLVGMPVPSVYSAELSEFVFAAGVKLMQTRRPDVMYLSTTDYVQHKHAPGSAEANS
;
A
#
# COMPACT_ATOMS: atom_id res chain seq x y z
N MET A 1 -16.00 -22.80 -0.49
CA MET A 1 -15.44 -21.58 0.13
C MET A 1 -16.08 -20.37 -0.54
N PRO A 2 -16.55 -19.39 0.23
CA PRO A 2 -17.14 -18.17 -0.32
C PRO A 2 -16.16 -17.45 -1.25
N ARG A 3 -16.69 -16.87 -2.32
CA ARG A 3 -15.93 -16.16 -3.35
C ARG A 3 -16.61 -14.84 -3.66
N ILE A 4 -15.79 -13.87 -4.04
CA ILE A 4 -16.24 -12.59 -4.63
C ILE A 4 -15.68 -12.47 -6.04
N GLU A 5 -16.35 -11.71 -6.88
CA GLU A 5 -15.87 -11.36 -8.21
C GLU A 5 -15.60 -9.86 -8.25
N VAL A 6 -14.39 -9.48 -8.65
CA VAL A 6 -13.96 -8.09 -8.75
C VAL A 6 -13.20 -7.92 -10.06
N ASN A 7 -13.63 -6.96 -10.88
CA ASN A 7 -12.98 -6.61 -12.15
C ASN A 7 -12.72 -7.82 -13.07
N GLY A 8 -13.71 -8.73 -13.15
CA GLY A 8 -13.64 -9.94 -13.99
C GLY A 8 -12.76 -11.06 -13.43
N ARG A 9 -12.37 -10.99 -12.15
CA ARG A 9 -11.53 -11.99 -11.48
C ARG A 9 -12.24 -12.53 -10.23
N GLY A 10 -12.22 -13.84 -10.07
CA GLY A 10 -12.76 -14.51 -8.88
C GLY A 10 -11.71 -14.63 -7.78
N TYR A 11 -12.04 -14.16 -6.57
CA TYR A 11 -11.19 -14.24 -5.39
C TYR A 11 -11.87 -15.09 -4.31
N ARG A 12 -11.12 -16.02 -3.72
CA ARG A 12 -11.55 -16.74 -2.52
C ARG A 12 -11.35 -15.83 -1.32
N LEU A 13 -12.33 -15.79 -0.40
CA LEU A 13 -12.15 -15.08 0.86
C LEU A 13 -11.00 -15.71 1.68
N PRO A 14 -10.20 -14.90 2.38
CA PRO A 14 -9.09 -15.40 3.19
C PRO A 14 -9.60 -16.27 4.34
N GLU A 15 -8.93 -17.39 4.60
CA GLU A 15 -9.17 -18.24 5.77
C GLU A 15 -8.24 -17.88 6.93
N GLU A 16 -7.13 -17.22 6.61
CA GLU A 16 -6.14 -16.71 7.55
C GLU A 16 -5.81 -15.25 7.21
N PRO A 17 -5.40 -14.43 8.20
CA PRO A 17 -4.99 -13.05 7.97
C PRO A 17 -3.93 -12.95 6.86
N SER A 18 -4.28 -12.22 5.80
CA SER A 18 -3.43 -12.04 4.61
C SER A 18 -2.89 -10.62 4.56
N VAL A 19 -1.56 -10.47 4.51
CA VAL A 19 -0.90 -9.15 4.43
C VAL A 19 -0.22 -9.00 3.08
N VAL A 20 -0.56 -7.93 2.36
CA VAL A 20 0.08 -7.54 1.10
C VAL A 20 0.88 -6.28 1.35
N VAL A 21 2.15 -6.31 0.96
CA VAL A 21 3.10 -5.20 1.15
C VAL A 21 3.57 -4.71 -0.21
N CYS A 22 3.33 -3.43 -0.50
CA CYS A 22 3.95 -2.72 -1.61
C CYS A 22 5.14 -1.93 -1.08
N VAL A 23 6.36 -2.45 -1.30
CA VAL A 23 7.60 -1.72 -1.03
C VAL A 23 7.89 -0.84 -2.25
N ASP A 24 7.56 0.44 -2.13
CA ASP A 24 7.67 1.39 -3.24
C ASP A 24 9.13 1.59 -3.68
N GLY A 25 9.37 1.66 -4.99
CA GLY A 25 10.71 1.77 -5.59
C GLY A 25 11.64 0.56 -5.36
N CYS A 26 11.13 -0.60 -4.94
CA CYS A 26 11.94 -1.76 -4.59
C CYS A 26 12.45 -2.53 -5.82
N GLU A 27 13.48 -1.99 -6.45
CA GLU A 27 14.31 -2.74 -7.41
C GLU A 27 14.81 -4.05 -6.75
N PRO A 28 14.69 -5.22 -7.40
CA PRO A 28 15.08 -6.51 -6.82
C PRO A 28 16.47 -6.55 -6.14
N ASP A 29 17.44 -5.79 -6.67
CA ASP A 29 18.79 -5.73 -6.12
C ASP A 29 18.86 -5.15 -4.70
N TYR A 30 17.88 -4.34 -4.26
CA TYR A 30 17.81 -3.90 -2.85
C TYR A 30 17.69 -5.09 -1.90
N ILE A 31 16.83 -6.05 -2.24
CA ILE A 31 16.63 -7.25 -1.43
C ILE A 31 17.84 -8.18 -1.57
N ALA A 32 18.28 -8.43 -2.81
CA ALA A 32 19.37 -9.37 -3.08
C ALA A 32 20.67 -8.97 -2.37
N LEU A 33 21.08 -7.70 -2.46
CA LEU A 33 22.30 -7.20 -1.85
C LEU A 33 22.19 -7.11 -0.32
N ALA A 34 21.04 -6.70 0.22
CA ALA A 34 20.83 -6.66 1.67
C ALA A 34 20.83 -8.08 2.30
N VAL A 35 20.24 -9.06 1.61
CA VAL A 35 20.30 -10.48 2.03
C VAL A 35 21.72 -11.02 1.95
N ALA A 36 22.43 -10.77 0.85
CA ALA A 36 23.82 -11.20 0.67
C ALA A 36 24.75 -10.58 1.71
N GLY A 37 24.53 -9.30 2.06
CA GLY A 37 25.25 -8.58 3.11
C GLY A 37 24.86 -8.97 4.55
N GLY A 38 23.86 -9.84 4.73
CA GLY A 38 23.43 -10.31 6.05
C GLY A 38 22.52 -9.34 6.82
N HIS A 39 21.99 -8.30 6.17
CA HIS A 39 21.11 -7.30 6.78
C HIS A 39 19.66 -7.77 6.93
N MET A 40 19.22 -8.77 6.15
CA MET A 40 17.86 -9.29 6.18
C MET A 40 17.79 -10.80 6.50
N PRO A 41 18.14 -11.23 7.72
CA PRO A 41 18.19 -12.66 8.07
C PRO A 41 16.82 -13.36 7.97
N TRP A 42 15.72 -12.66 8.27
CA TRP A 42 14.38 -13.20 8.10
C TRP A 42 14.02 -13.36 6.61
N MET A 43 14.31 -12.36 5.77
CA MET A 43 14.05 -12.46 4.34
C MET A 43 14.86 -13.59 3.69
N LYS A 44 16.11 -13.82 4.13
CA LYS A 44 16.91 -14.96 3.71
C LYS A 44 16.19 -16.30 3.94
N GLN A 45 15.51 -16.46 5.08
CA GLN A 45 14.72 -17.65 5.37
C GLN A 45 13.45 -17.71 4.50
N VAL A 46 12.77 -16.59 4.31
CA VAL A 46 11.57 -16.49 3.47
C VAL A 46 11.88 -16.86 2.02
N LEU A 47 12.99 -16.38 1.45
CA LEU A 47 13.40 -16.74 0.09
C LEU A 47 13.75 -18.24 -0.04
N ALA A 48 14.27 -18.86 1.02
CA ALA A 48 14.62 -20.28 1.02
C ALA A 48 13.42 -21.22 1.21
N GLN A 49 12.35 -20.77 1.86
CA GLN A 49 11.19 -21.61 2.25
C GLN A 49 9.88 -21.22 1.56
N GLY A 50 9.80 -19.98 1.08
CA GLY A 50 8.63 -19.40 0.43
C GLY A 50 8.70 -19.50 -1.09
N THR A 51 8.15 -18.49 -1.76
CA THR A 51 8.13 -18.40 -3.22
C THR A 51 8.59 -17.02 -3.65
N GLU A 52 9.53 -17.00 -4.58
CA GLU A 52 10.06 -15.80 -5.21
C GLU A 52 9.66 -15.79 -6.68
N VAL A 53 9.11 -14.68 -7.14
CA VAL A 53 8.79 -14.45 -8.55
C VAL A 53 9.11 -13.02 -8.92
N VAL A 54 9.67 -12.82 -10.11
CA VAL A 54 9.77 -11.50 -10.74
C VAL A 54 8.47 -11.24 -11.50
N ALA A 55 7.88 -10.06 -11.30
CA ALA A 55 6.65 -9.66 -11.96
C ALA A 55 6.83 -8.31 -12.65
N ASP A 56 6.20 -8.16 -13.80
CA ASP A 56 6.18 -6.88 -14.51
C ASP A 56 5.21 -5.91 -13.84
N CYS A 57 5.68 -4.69 -13.58
CA CYS A 57 4.83 -3.59 -13.15
C CYS A 57 4.05 -3.01 -14.34
N VAL A 58 3.03 -2.21 -14.03
CA VAL A 58 2.32 -1.42 -15.03
C VAL A 58 3.20 -0.29 -15.55
N ILE A 59 3.11 -0.02 -16.86
CA ILE A 59 3.68 1.17 -17.50
C ILE A 59 2.59 2.24 -17.70
N PRO A 60 2.83 3.51 -17.29
CA PRO A 60 4.07 4.01 -16.70
C PRO A 60 4.31 3.47 -15.29
N SER A 61 5.57 3.18 -14.97
CA SER A 61 6.05 2.60 -13.70
C SER A 61 6.02 3.60 -12.55
N PHE A 62 4.85 4.21 -12.34
CA PHE A 62 4.60 5.20 -11.29
C PHE A 62 3.83 4.57 -10.12
N THR A 63 4.00 5.16 -8.94
CA THR A 63 3.40 4.72 -7.67
C THR A 63 1.88 4.59 -7.75
N ASN A 64 1.17 5.64 -8.18
CA ASN A 64 -0.30 5.66 -8.18
C ASN A 64 -0.91 4.61 -9.13
N PRO A 65 -0.54 4.54 -10.42
CA PRO A 65 -1.06 3.49 -11.32
C PRO A 65 -0.83 2.08 -10.80
N ASN A 66 0.37 1.79 -10.30
CA ASN A 66 0.73 0.46 -9.81
C ASN A 66 0.00 0.08 -8.52
N ASN A 67 -0.05 0.98 -7.53
CA ASN A 67 -0.81 0.72 -6.30
C ASN A 67 -2.29 0.46 -6.59
N LEU A 68 -2.90 1.26 -7.48
CA LEU A 68 -4.29 1.06 -7.86
C LEU A 68 -4.48 -0.23 -8.67
N SER A 69 -3.50 -0.61 -9.48
CA SER A 69 -3.53 -1.90 -10.19
C SER A 69 -3.48 -3.08 -9.22
N ILE A 70 -2.66 -3.01 -8.17
CA ILE A 70 -2.57 -4.04 -7.14
C ILE A 70 -3.92 -4.19 -6.42
N VAL A 71 -4.51 -3.10 -5.92
CA VAL A 71 -5.74 -3.18 -5.10
C VAL A 71 -7.01 -3.38 -5.92
N THR A 72 -6.98 -3.17 -7.24
CA THR A 72 -8.11 -3.48 -8.14
C THR A 72 -7.93 -4.81 -8.85
N GLY A 73 -6.71 -5.34 -8.92
CA GLY A 73 -6.37 -6.53 -9.70
C GLY A 73 -6.53 -6.34 -11.21
N ALA A 74 -6.51 -5.10 -11.70
CA ALA A 74 -6.77 -4.70 -13.08
C ALA A 74 -5.80 -3.59 -13.53
N PRO A 75 -5.56 -3.38 -14.85
CA PRO A 75 -4.66 -2.33 -15.34
C PRO A 75 -5.32 -0.94 -15.36
N PRO A 76 -4.55 0.16 -15.61
CA PRO A 76 -5.09 1.52 -15.69
C PRO A 76 -6.18 1.74 -16.73
N ALA A 77 -6.20 0.92 -17.78
CA ALA A 77 -7.28 0.93 -18.77
C ALA A 77 -8.65 0.63 -18.14
N ILE A 78 -8.68 -0.09 -17.01
CA ILE A 78 -9.89 -0.44 -16.26
C ILE A 78 -10.13 0.53 -15.10
N HIS A 79 -9.16 0.70 -14.20
CA HIS A 79 -9.36 1.54 -13.00
C HIS A 79 -9.22 3.05 -13.27
N GLY A 80 -8.66 3.46 -14.41
CA GLY A 80 -8.61 4.83 -14.88
C GLY A 80 -7.45 5.68 -14.37
N ILE A 81 -6.66 5.21 -13.41
CA ILE A 81 -5.54 5.98 -12.82
C ILE A 81 -4.23 5.64 -13.54
N CYS A 82 -3.83 6.45 -14.52
CA CYS A 82 -2.63 6.22 -15.33
C CYS A 82 -1.46 7.16 -15.04
N GLY A 83 -1.62 8.09 -14.09
CA GLY A 83 -0.58 9.04 -13.69
C GLY A 83 -1.01 9.89 -12.50
N ASN A 84 -0.30 10.99 -12.27
CA ASN A 84 -0.61 11.94 -11.18
C ASN A 84 -1.57 13.05 -11.58
N TYR A 85 -1.62 13.39 -12.87
CA TYR A 85 -2.50 14.39 -13.44
C TYR A 85 -2.80 14.03 -14.90
N LEU A 86 -3.85 14.63 -15.45
CA LEU A 86 -4.20 14.60 -16.86
C LEU A 86 -4.37 16.02 -17.39
N TYR A 87 -4.26 16.19 -18.70
CA TYR A 87 -4.62 17.44 -19.36
C TYR A 87 -6.06 17.34 -19.86
N ASP A 88 -6.94 18.18 -19.32
CA ASP A 88 -8.30 18.36 -19.82
C ASP A 88 -8.26 19.30 -21.02
N ALA A 89 -8.30 18.71 -22.23
CA ALA A 89 -8.23 19.46 -23.48
C ALA A 89 -9.47 20.32 -23.75
N GLU A 90 -10.62 20.01 -23.14
CA GLU A 90 -11.85 20.78 -23.32
C GLU A 90 -11.78 22.11 -22.58
N ASN A 91 -11.21 22.09 -21.36
CA ASN A 91 -11.08 23.27 -20.51
C ASN A 91 -9.67 23.90 -20.54
N GLY A 92 -8.71 23.23 -21.17
CA GLY A 92 -7.32 23.69 -21.29
C GLY A 92 -6.52 23.68 -19.99
N VAL A 93 -6.84 22.79 -19.05
CA VAL A 93 -6.27 22.78 -17.70
C VAL A 93 -5.65 21.43 -17.31
N GLU A 94 -4.63 21.46 -16.46
CA GLU A 94 -4.10 20.27 -15.81
C GLU A 94 -4.93 19.92 -14.58
N VAL A 95 -5.35 18.67 -14.47
CA VAL A 95 -6.22 18.18 -13.40
C VAL A 95 -5.57 17.00 -12.69
N MET A 96 -5.46 17.11 -11.37
CA MET A 96 -4.88 16.06 -10.54
C MET A 96 -5.77 14.80 -10.52
N MET A 97 -5.15 13.63 -10.67
CA MET A 97 -5.80 12.31 -10.64
C MET A 97 -5.73 11.65 -9.25
N ASN A 98 -5.67 12.46 -8.19
CA ASN A 98 -5.53 12.00 -6.80
C ASN A 98 -6.86 12.00 -6.03
N ASP A 99 -7.95 12.36 -6.68
CA ASP A 99 -9.31 12.31 -6.14
C ASP A 99 -9.98 10.96 -6.53
N PRO A 100 -10.59 10.23 -5.58
CA PRO A 100 -11.29 8.97 -5.88
C PRO A 100 -12.38 9.07 -6.94
N LYS A 101 -12.90 10.26 -7.27
CA LYS A 101 -13.84 10.45 -8.39
C LYS A 101 -13.28 10.00 -9.74
N TRP A 102 -11.95 9.94 -9.88
CA TRP A 102 -11.28 9.47 -11.09
C TRP A 102 -11.17 7.95 -11.17
N LEU A 103 -11.42 7.24 -10.07
CA LEU A 103 -11.37 5.79 -10.02
C LEU A 103 -12.62 5.21 -10.71
N ARG A 104 -12.39 4.41 -11.75
CA ARG A 104 -13.44 3.84 -12.61
C ARG A 104 -13.81 2.39 -12.27
N ALA A 105 -13.11 1.78 -11.32
CA ALA A 105 -13.29 0.39 -10.93
C ALA A 105 -13.32 0.24 -9.41
N PRO A 106 -14.10 -0.71 -8.87
CA PRO A 106 -14.06 -1.04 -7.45
C PRO A 106 -12.70 -1.62 -7.05
N THR A 107 -12.28 -1.34 -5.81
CA THR A 107 -11.14 -2.01 -5.20
C THR A 107 -11.56 -3.37 -4.64
N LEU A 108 -10.65 -4.34 -4.72
CA LEU A 108 -10.78 -5.62 -4.03
C LEU A 108 -10.92 -5.42 -2.51
N LEU A 109 -10.27 -4.40 -1.97
CA LEU A 109 -10.33 -4.03 -0.56
C LEU A 109 -11.76 -3.70 -0.10
N ALA A 110 -12.47 -2.84 -0.85
CA ALA A 110 -13.86 -2.51 -0.55
C ALA A 110 -14.79 -3.72 -0.73
N ALA A 111 -14.59 -4.50 -1.80
CA ALA A 111 -15.39 -5.70 -2.06
C ALA A 111 -15.22 -6.78 -0.98
N LEU A 112 -14.01 -6.95 -0.44
CA LEU A 112 -13.74 -7.83 0.70
C LEU A 112 -14.44 -7.35 1.97
N ALA A 113 -14.39 -6.05 2.25
CA ALA A 113 -15.11 -5.46 3.39
C ALA A 113 -16.63 -5.63 3.26
N ASP A 114 -17.17 -5.45 2.05
CA ASP A 114 -18.59 -5.66 1.75
C ASP A 114 -19.01 -7.14 1.90
N ALA A 115 -18.07 -8.07 1.70
CA ALA A 115 -18.25 -9.50 1.96
C ALA A 115 -18.04 -9.89 3.44
N GLY A 116 -17.83 -8.92 4.33
CA GLY A 116 -17.72 -9.12 5.77
C GLY A 116 -16.29 -9.32 6.31
N CYS A 117 -15.25 -9.22 5.47
CA CYS A 117 -13.87 -9.26 5.94
C CYS A 117 -13.50 -7.98 6.69
N LYS A 118 -12.71 -8.10 7.76
CA LYS A 118 -12.04 -6.97 8.40
C LYS A 118 -10.85 -6.56 7.54
N VAL A 119 -10.92 -5.38 6.94
CA VAL A 119 -9.86 -4.88 6.04
C VAL A 119 -9.16 -3.68 6.68
N ALA A 120 -7.83 -3.67 6.58
CA ALA A 120 -6.99 -2.56 7.02
C ALA A 120 -6.06 -2.08 5.88
N VAL A 121 -5.91 -0.77 5.75
CA VAL A 121 -5.02 -0.13 4.77
C VAL A 121 -4.18 0.91 5.50
N VAL A 122 -2.86 0.80 5.36
CA VAL A 122 -1.92 1.78 5.89
C VAL A 122 -0.96 2.20 4.79
N THR A 123 -0.90 3.50 4.51
CA THR A 123 0.00 4.05 3.49
C THR A 123 0.98 5.03 4.11
N ALA A 124 2.13 5.25 3.47
CA ALA A 124 3.01 6.35 3.85
C ALA A 124 2.35 7.73 3.63
N LYS A 125 1.78 7.96 2.44
CA LYS A 125 1.21 9.26 2.01
C LYS A 125 -0.33 9.29 2.01
N ASP A 126 -0.92 10.38 2.50
CA ASP A 126 -2.39 10.53 2.61
C ASP A 126 -3.09 10.63 1.25
N LYS A 127 -2.42 11.15 0.22
CA LYS A 127 -2.98 11.24 -1.14
C LYS A 127 -3.31 9.85 -1.70
N LEU A 128 -2.44 8.86 -1.46
CA LEU A 128 -2.66 7.49 -1.91
C LEU A 128 -3.78 6.81 -1.11
N ARG A 129 -3.78 7.02 0.22
CA ARG A 129 -4.81 6.53 1.15
C ARG A 129 -6.23 6.85 0.68
N LYS A 130 -6.48 8.07 0.18
CA LYS A 130 -7.77 8.48 -0.39
C LYS A 130 -8.24 7.57 -1.53
N LEU A 131 -7.35 7.30 -2.48
CA LEU A 131 -7.66 6.46 -3.64
C LEU A 131 -7.89 5.00 -3.23
N LEU A 132 -7.01 4.44 -2.40
CA LEU A 132 -7.10 3.03 -1.97
C LEU A 132 -8.31 2.78 -1.05
N GLY A 133 -8.68 3.76 -0.23
CA GLY A 133 -9.81 3.70 0.68
C GLY A 133 -11.17 3.98 0.03
N HIS A 134 -11.26 4.12 -1.29
CA HIS A 134 -12.53 4.43 -1.94
C HIS A 134 -13.60 3.38 -1.62
N ARG A 135 -14.68 3.80 -0.94
CA ARG A 135 -15.80 2.95 -0.45
C ARG A 135 -15.40 1.86 0.54
N LEU A 136 -14.19 1.89 1.07
CA LEU A 136 -13.75 0.91 2.06
C LEU A 136 -14.47 1.16 3.40
N ARG A 137 -15.13 0.12 3.92
CA ARG A 137 -15.63 0.08 5.30
C ARG A 137 -14.66 -0.70 6.18
N GLY A 138 -13.66 -0.04 6.72
CA GLY A 138 -12.57 -0.67 7.47
C GLY A 138 -11.59 0.35 8.04
N ILE A 139 -10.39 -0.12 8.40
CA ILE A 139 -9.32 0.77 8.87
C ILE A 139 -8.57 1.31 7.65
N CYS A 140 -8.44 2.62 7.52
CA CYS A 140 -7.71 3.24 6.42
C CYS A 140 -7.09 4.57 6.82
N PHE A 141 -5.77 4.63 7.00
CA PHE A 141 -5.07 5.87 7.35
C PHE A 141 -3.66 5.92 6.76
N SER A 142 -3.02 7.09 6.89
CA SER A 142 -1.64 7.29 6.44
C SER A 142 -0.71 7.67 7.59
N ALA A 143 0.55 7.29 7.50
CA ALA A 143 1.59 7.75 8.42
C ALA A 143 1.73 9.28 8.40
N GLU A 144 1.64 9.90 7.22
CA GLU A 144 1.72 11.36 7.02
C GLU A 144 0.71 12.17 7.86
N LYS A 145 -0.45 11.58 8.18
CA LYS A 145 -1.53 12.22 8.94
C LYS A 145 -2.05 11.33 10.06
N ALA A 146 -1.17 10.55 10.68
CA ALA A 146 -1.55 9.60 11.71
C ALA A 146 -2.14 10.29 12.97
N ASP A 147 -1.78 11.55 13.22
CA ASP A 147 -2.35 12.40 14.28
C ASP A 147 -3.79 12.86 14.02
N GLN A 148 -4.24 12.80 12.77
CA GLN A 148 -5.57 13.25 12.34
C GLN A 148 -6.57 12.10 12.13
N ALA A 149 -6.15 10.87 12.42
CA ALA A 149 -7.01 9.69 12.29
C ALA A 149 -8.21 9.75 13.26
N SER A 150 -9.39 9.43 12.75
CA SER A 150 -10.66 9.46 13.47
C SER A 150 -11.47 8.19 13.20
N LEU A 151 -12.30 7.77 14.17
CA LEU A 151 -13.16 6.60 13.99
C LEU A 151 -14.11 6.74 12.79
N GLU A 152 -14.63 7.94 12.54
CA GLU A 152 -15.60 8.20 11.47
C GLU A 152 -14.98 8.08 10.07
N GLU A 153 -13.85 8.74 9.82
CA GLU A 153 -13.23 8.76 8.49
C GLU A 153 -12.28 7.57 8.26
N HIS A 154 -11.57 7.15 9.30
CA HIS A 154 -10.42 6.23 9.18
C HIS A 154 -10.69 4.85 9.78
N GLY A 155 -11.83 4.66 10.47
CA GLY A 155 -12.15 3.44 11.20
C GLY A 155 -11.27 3.21 12.44
N ILE A 156 -10.44 4.20 12.80
CA ILE A 156 -9.51 4.15 13.94
C ILE A 156 -9.17 5.56 14.42
N ASP A 157 -8.99 5.73 15.71
CA ASP A 157 -8.43 6.92 16.36
C ASP A 157 -7.18 6.56 17.18
N GLY A 158 -6.51 7.58 17.74
CA GLY A 158 -5.39 7.37 18.67
C GLY A 158 -4.20 6.61 18.07
N VAL A 159 -3.97 6.73 16.76
CA VAL A 159 -2.95 5.94 16.03
C VAL A 159 -1.56 6.15 16.61
N LEU A 160 -1.17 7.38 16.95
CA LEU A 160 0.16 7.64 17.54
C LEU A 160 0.37 6.89 18.86
N HIS A 161 -0.69 6.78 19.69
CA HIS A 161 -0.63 6.02 20.94
C HIS A 161 -0.57 4.51 20.68
N LEU A 162 -1.35 4.01 19.71
CA LEU A 162 -1.32 2.60 19.32
C LEU A 162 0.07 2.17 18.82
N VAL A 163 0.69 3.00 17.97
CA VAL A 163 1.99 2.73 17.35
C VAL A 163 3.14 2.99 18.32
N GLY A 164 3.01 4.03 19.15
CA GLY A 164 4.07 4.47 20.06
C GLY A 164 5.14 5.32 19.37
N MET A 165 4.80 5.96 18.24
CA MET A 165 5.70 6.79 17.44
C MET A 165 5.06 8.17 17.19
N PRO A 166 5.86 9.26 17.07
CA PRO A 166 5.36 10.55 16.61
C PRO A 166 5.02 10.50 15.12
N VAL A 167 4.37 11.56 14.61
CA VAL A 167 4.17 11.73 13.17
C VAL A 167 5.55 11.85 12.49
N PRO A 168 5.90 10.96 11.55
CA PRO A 168 7.18 11.03 10.85
C PRO A 168 7.25 12.21 9.86
N SER A 169 8.46 12.61 9.51
CA SER A 169 8.65 13.56 8.41
C SER A 169 8.25 12.92 7.08
N VAL A 170 7.66 13.73 6.20
CA VAL A 170 7.23 13.30 4.87
C VAL A 170 8.41 12.82 4.01
N TYR A 171 9.61 13.36 4.22
CA TYR A 171 10.82 13.04 3.47
C TYR A 171 11.82 12.29 4.35
N SER A 172 11.41 11.12 4.84
CA SER A 172 12.24 10.31 5.73
C SER A 172 11.89 8.82 5.65
N ALA A 173 12.83 7.97 6.08
CA ALA A 173 12.64 6.51 6.09
C ALA A 173 11.62 6.10 7.16
N GLU A 174 11.55 6.86 8.25
CA GLU A 174 10.65 6.66 9.39
C GLU A 174 9.18 6.72 8.97
N LEU A 175 8.85 7.38 7.85
CA LEU A 175 7.50 7.37 7.29
C LEU A 175 7.07 5.95 6.86
N SER A 176 7.99 5.21 6.23
CA SER A 176 7.77 3.82 5.84
C SER A 176 7.88 2.88 7.05
N GLU A 177 8.78 3.16 7.99
CA GLU A 177 8.87 2.43 9.26
C GLU A 177 7.56 2.48 10.04
N PHE A 178 6.93 3.65 10.12
CA PHE A 178 5.63 3.83 10.77
C PHE A 178 4.55 2.95 10.14
N VAL A 179 4.54 2.80 8.81
CA VAL A 179 3.59 1.90 8.11
C VAL A 179 3.74 0.47 8.60
N PHE A 180 4.98 -0.02 8.72
CA PHE A 180 5.24 -1.37 9.22
C PHE A 180 4.91 -1.53 10.71
N ALA A 181 5.32 -0.57 11.54
CA ALA A 181 5.01 -0.57 12.97
C ALA A 181 3.49 -0.58 13.23
N ALA A 182 2.74 0.25 12.48
CA ALA A 182 1.29 0.24 12.48
C ALA A 182 0.70 -1.10 12.04
N GLY A 183 1.21 -1.69 10.95
CA GLY A 183 0.76 -3.00 10.47
C GLY A 183 0.93 -4.10 11.52
N VAL A 184 2.07 -4.14 12.22
CA VAL A 184 2.31 -5.09 13.32
C VAL A 184 1.31 -4.89 14.46
N LYS A 185 1.09 -3.64 14.90
CA LYS A 185 0.14 -3.34 15.98
C LYS A 185 -1.30 -3.66 15.61
N LEU A 186 -1.69 -3.40 14.36
CA LEU A 186 -3.01 -3.78 13.85
C LEU A 186 -3.18 -5.30 13.84
N MET A 187 -2.18 -6.05 13.39
CA MET A 187 -2.23 -7.51 13.43
C MET A 187 -2.35 -8.06 14.87
N GLN A 188 -1.63 -7.47 15.82
CA GLN A 188 -1.66 -7.87 17.23
C GLN A 188 -3.00 -7.54 17.92
N THR A 189 -3.63 -6.42 17.59
CA THR A 189 -4.73 -5.86 18.39
C THR A 189 -6.09 -5.84 17.70
N ARG A 190 -6.13 -5.89 16.37
CA ARG A 190 -7.35 -5.87 15.55
C ARG A 190 -7.48 -7.13 14.70
N ARG A 191 -6.34 -7.69 14.29
CA ARG A 191 -6.20 -8.92 13.50
C ARG A 191 -7.11 -8.89 12.25
N PRO A 192 -6.87 -7.94 11.31
CA PRO A 192 -7.64 -7.84 10.08
C PRO A 192 -7.48 -9.11 9.24
N ASP A 193 -8.52 -9.49 8.51
CA ASP A 193 -8.50 -10.62 7.59
C ASP A 193 -7.65 -10.30 6.35
N VAL A 194 -7.67 -9.04 5.90
CA VAL A 194 -6.78 -8.52 4.84
C VAL A 194 -6.17 -7.19 5.25
N MET A 195 -4.86 -7.06 5.06
CA MET A 195 -4.14 -5.82 5.30
C MET A 195 -3.29 -5.43 4.09
N TYR A 196 -3.40 -4.18 3.65
CA TYR A 196 -2.54 -3.61 2.60
C TYR A 196 -1.63 -2.53 3.20
N LEU A 197 -0.32 -2.72 3.05
CA LEU A 197 0.71 -1.78 3.51
C LEU A 197 1.44 -1.23 2.30
N SER A 198 1.50 0.10 2.15
CA SER A 198 2.25 0.76 1.07
C SER A 198 3.21 1.79 1.62
N THR A 199 4.49 1.65 1.27
CA THR A 199 5.56 2.57 1.67
C THR A 199 5.70 3.74 0.69
N THR A 200 6.80 4.49 0.80
CA THR A 200 7.28 5.47 -0.18
C THR A 200 8.70 5.12 -0.60
N ASP A 201 9.06 5.47 -1.83
CA ASP A 201 10.36 5.27 -2.48
C ASP A 201 11.42 6.32 -2.13
N TYR A 202 11.26 7.04 -1.01
CA TYR A 202 12.14 8.14 -0.62
C TYR A 202 13.62 7.73 -0.50
N VAL A 203 13.88 6.56 0.09
CA VAL A 203 15.24 6.04 0.26
C VAL A 203 15.81 5.63 -1.09
N GLN A 204 15.01 4.96 -1.91
CA GLN A 204 15.39 4.39 -3.19
C GLN A 204 15.70 5.47 -4.23
N HIS A 205 15.03 6.61 -4.15
CA HIS A 205 15.37 7.79 -4.95
C HIS A 205 16.73 8.41 -4.60
N LYS A 206 17.29 8.13 -3.41
CA LYS A 206 18.51 8.77 -2.90
C LYS A 206 19.71 7.83 -2.80
N HIS A 207 19.46 6.55 -2.60
CA HIS A 207 20.48 5.57 -2.23
C HIS A 207 20.34 4.34 -3.11
N ALA A 208 21.40 4.01 -3.85
CA ALA A 208 21.43 2.82 -4.70
C ALA A 208 21.44 1.52 -3.88
N PRO A 209 21.03 0.38 -4.46
CA PRO A 209 21.15 -0.93 -3.83
C PRO A 209 22.56 -1.18 -3.28
N GLY A 210 22.64 -1.69 -2.05
CA GLY A 210 23.90 -2.04 -1.38
C GLY A 210 24.63 -0.88 -0.68
N SER A 211 24.11 0.36 -0.73
CA SER A 211 24.65 1.44 0.11
C SER A 211 24.33 1.20 1.59
N ALA A 212 25.06 1.88 2.48
CA ALA A 212 24.83 1.77 3.91
C ALA A 212 23.41 2.21 4.32
N GLU A 213 22.91 3.31 3.75
CA GLU A 213 21.58 3.85 4.02
C GLU A 213 20.45 3.03 3.40
N ALA A 214 20.72 2.34 2.28
CA ALA A 214 19.76 1.41 1.69
C ALA A 214 19.62 0.10 2.51
N ASN A 215 20.70 -0.30 3.19
CA ASN A 215 20.77 -1.53 4.00
C ASN A 215 20.42 -1.33 5.49
N SER A 216 20.23 -0.08 5.94
CA SER A 216 20.02 0.27 7.35
C SER A 216 18.57 0.20 7.78
#